data_AF-A0A954IQ32-F1
#
_entry.id   AF-A0A954IQ32-F1
#
_cell.length_a   1.000
_cell.length_b   1.000
_cell.length_c   1.000
_cell.angle_alpha   90.00
_cell.angle_beta   90.00
_cell.angle_gamma   90.00
#
_symmetry.space_group_name_H-M   'P 1'
#
loop_
_entity.id
_entity.type
_entity.pdbx_description
1 polymer ?
#
loop_
_entity_poly.entity_id
_entity_poly.type
_entity_poly.pdbx_seq_one_letter_code
_entity_poly.pdbx_strand_id
1 'polypeptide(L)'
;MESKSFFLGSFRASPIFFGGGLFFVFLVLDLGAADFDSRFFSSAAKQRAFQTQIEAILNAEDDIKLADRHYQVAKRTNAKDPRLEFAAGLVLFNQFEYDKAGTQFETATVNQQAIYLPASQARIVLHLMQTNRDAFLADTLNLTKLAADVQTEWIGSDQPQAAAGWLGEVMAFLALPKVEFLKPEELSQHEQQVQAALSPTMVLYWTLGKQKFQRKYEAFKLEIEEQQQQVKDQIESTSDKRTSRLDERRKKIEQQKESARRSAAEWRTLYDKQMDKTKKQLSRIQRDYTALETVAKRLSG
;
A
#
# COMPACT_ATOMS: atom_id res chain seq x y z
N MET A 1 -27.60 -21.63 -31.60
CA MET A 1 -27.11 -20.24 -31.52
C MET A 1 -26.91 -19.94 -30.04
N GLU A 2 -25.74 -20.27 -29.52
CA GLU A 2 -25.40 -20.12 -28.10
C GLU A 2 -24.42 -18.97 -27.95
N SER A 3 -24.87 -17.93 -27.23
CA SER A 3 -24.09 -16.75 -26.86
C SER A 3 -23.11 -17.12 -25.75
N LYS A 4 -21.82 -17.23 -26.08
CA LYS A 4 -20.74 -17.33 -25.10
C LYS A 4 -20.44 -15.95 -24.52
N SER A 5 -20.86 -15.73 -23.29
CA SER A 5 -20.45 -14.61 -22.45
C SER A 5 -18.94 -14.69 -22.18
N PHE A 6 -18.21 -13.69 -22.68
CA PHE A 6 -16.82 -13.46 -22.31
C PHE A 6 -16.78 -12.93 -20.87
N PHE A 7 -16.20 -13.73 -19.97
CA PHE A 7 -15.84 -13.33 -18.62
C PHE A 7 -14.73 -12.26 -18.71
N LEU A 8 -15.11 -10.99 -18.53
CA LEU A 8 -14.16 -9.94 -18.16
C LEU A 8 -13.75 -10.22 -16.71
N GLY A 9 -12.58 -10.84 -16.55
CA GLY A 9 -11.90 -10.90 -15.26
C GLY A 9 -11.71 -9.48 -14.76
N SER A 10 -12.44 -9.14 -13.70
CA SER A 10 -12.28 -7.92 -12.94
C SER A 10 -10.81 -7.78 -12.54
N PHE A 11 -10.12 -6.86 -13.21
CA PHE A 11 -8.93 -6.21 -12.70
C PHE A 11 -9.28 -5.71 -11.29
N ARG A 12 -8.84 -6.43 -10.26
CA ARG A 12 -8.55 -5.76 -8.99
C ARG A 12 -7.36 -4.88 -9.31
N ALA A 13 -7.65 -3.62 -9.62
CA ALA A 13 -6.69 -2.56 -9.50
C ALA A 13 -6.23 -2.58 -8.04
N SER A 14 -5.12 -3.27 -7.77
CA SER A 14 -4.34 -3.00 -6.58
C SER A 14 -4.09 -1.49 -6.59
N PRO A 15 -4.42 -0.77 -5.52
CA PRO A 15 -4.05 0.62 -5.43
C PRO A 15 -2.52 0.63 -5.32
N ILE A 16 -1.83 0.72 -6.46
CA ILE A 16 -0.46 1.22 -6.54
C ILE A 16 -0.61 2.74 -6.32
N PHE A 17 -1.12 3.12 -5.15
CA PHE A 17 -0.92 4.46 -4.62
C PHE A 17 0.54 4.51 -4.24
N PHE A 18 1.24 5.53 -4.75
CA PHE A 18 2.64 5.82 -4.45
C PHE A 18 2.93 5.55 -2.96
N GLY A 19 3.65 4.47 -2.67
CA GLY A 19 3.87 3.91 -1.33
C GLY A 19 4.67 4.78 -0.35
N GLY A 20 4.84 6.07 -0.63
CA GLY A 20 5.47 7.03 0.29
C GLY A 20 4.50 7.64 1.30
N GLY A 21 3.23 7.86 0.92
CA GLY A 21 2.27 8.59 1.78
C GLY A 21 1.86 7.83 3.04
N LEU A 22 1.53 6.53 2.89
CA LEU A 22 1.14 5.67 4.02
C LEU A 22 2.31 5.36 4.97
N PHE A 23 3.53 5.22 4.44
CA PHE A 23 4.72 4.99 5.26
C PHE A 23 5.06 6.21 6.12
N PHE A 24 4.88 7.43 5.59
CA PHE A 24 5.10 8.66 6.35
C PHE A 24 4.14 8.81 7.54
N VAL A 25 2.85 8.56 7.29
CA VAL A 25 1.80 8.55 8.32
C VAL A 25 2.17 7.56 9.44
N PHE A 26 2.61 6.34 9.11
CA PHE A 26 3.01 5.35 10.10
C PHE A 26 4.33 5.64 10.83
N LEU A 27 5.29 6.31 10.19
CA LEU A 27 6.62 6.53 10.78
C LEU A 27 6.70 7.82 11.60
N VAL A 28 5.89 8.83 11.26
CA VAL A 28 5.84 10.14 11.93
C VAL A 28 4.65 10.26 12.88
N LEU A 29 3.54 9.54 12.68
CA LEU A 29 2.42 9.49 13.63
C LEU A 29 2.54 8.32 14.62
N ASP A 30 3.76 7.97 15.03
CA ASP A 30 3.97 7.36 16.35
C ASP A 30 3.75 8.46 17.42
N LEU A 31 2.57 9.11 17.34
CA LEU A 31 2.00 10.01 18.34
C LEU A 31 1.70 9.09 19.52
N GLY A 32 2.75 8.85 20.32
CA GLY A 32 2.79 7.79 21.32
C GLY A 32 1.51 7.71 22.11
N ALA A 33 1.12 6.48 22.48
CA ALA A 33 -0.01 6.20 23.36
C ALA A 33 -0.10 7.29 24.43
N ALA A 34 -1.15 8.11 24.36
CA ALA A 34 -1.24 9.34 25.13
C ALA A 34 -0.98 9.04 26.60
N ASP A 35 0.17 9.45 27.12
CA ASP A 35 0.50 9.16 28.50
C ASP A 35 -0.40 10.03 29.38
N PHE A 36 -1.33 9.38 30.08
CA PHE A 36 -2.34 10.07 30.86
C PHE A 36 -1.73 10.49 32.19
N ASP A 37 -1.26 11.73 32.28
CA ASP A 37 -0.75 12.28 33.53
C ASP A 37 -1.87 12.33 34.60
N SER A 38 -1.64 11.65 35.71
CA SER A 38 -2.60 11.50 36.82
C SER A 38 -2.86 12.82 37.55
N ARG A 39 -1.96 13.81 37.42
CA ARG A 39 -2.08 15.13 38.09
C ARG A 39 -3.31 15.92 37.68
N PHE A 40 -3.89 15.63 36.52
CA PHE A 40 -5.09 16.32 36.02
C PHE A 40 -6.41 15.71 36.52
N PHE A 41 -6.36 14.58 37.23
CA PHE A 41 -7.55 13.89 37.71
C PHE A 41 -7.61 13.85 39.24
N SER A 42 -8.77 14.22 39.79
CA SER A 42 -9.00 14.13 41.23
C SER A 42 -9.06 12.68 41.75
N SER A 43 -9.14 11.68 40.86
CA SER A 43 -9.09 10.26 41.20
C SER A 43 -8.71 9.38 40.01
N ALA A 44 -8.09 8.23 40.27
CA ALA A 44 -7.76 7.23 39.25
C ALA A 44 -9.00 6.70 38.50
N ALA A 45 -10.17 6.68 39.16
CA ALA A 45 -11.42 6.29 38.52
C ALA A 45 -11.85 7.28 37.42
N LYS A 46 -11.71 8.58 37.66
CA LYS A 46 -11.99 9.61 36.64
C LYS A 46 -11.00 9.54 35.48
N GLN A 47 -9.72 9.30 35.78
CA GLN A 47 -8.69 9.11 34.76
C GLN A 47 -9.03 7.93 33.84
N ARG A 48 -9.36 6.76 34.41
CA ARG A 48 -9.75 5.59 33.60
C ARG A 48 -11.01 5.83 32.78
N ALA A 49 -12.02 6.47 33.36
CA ALA A 49 -13.24 6.81 32.64
C ALA A 49 -12.97 7.74 31.46
N PHE A 50 -12.10 8.74 31.64
CA PHE A 50 -11.69 9.65 30.58
C PHE A 50 -10.88 8.95 29.49
N GLN A 51 -9.92 8.10 29.87
CA GLN A 51 -9.16 7.29 28.93
C GLN A 51 -10.08 6.41 28.08
N THR A 52 -11.06 5.76 28.71
CA THR A 52 -12.08 4.94 28.01
C THR A 52 -12.88 5.79 27.00
N GLN A 53 -13.18 7.05 27.33
CA GLN A 53 -13.87 7.96 26.41
C GLN A 53 -13.01 8.32 25.19
N ILE A 54 -11.70 8.60 25.39
CA ILE A 54 -10.78 8.86 24.26
C ILE A 54 -10.62 7.62 23.39
N GLU A 55 -10.40 6.46 24.00
CA GLU A 55 -10.32 5.19 23.28
C GLU A 55 -11.60 4.92 22.48
N ALA A 56 -12.78 5.21 23.03
CA ALA A 56 -14.04 5.08 22.31
C ALA A 56 -14.16 6.03 21.10
N ILE A 57 -13.62 7.25 21.17
CA ILE A 57 -13.56 8.18 20.04
C ILE A 57 -12.64 7.61 18.95
N LEU A 58 -11.43 7.17 19.34
CA LEU A 58 -10.42 6.66 18.40
C LEU A 58 -10.84 5.33 17.76
N ASN A 59 -11.47 4.43 18.50
CA ASN A 59 -11.98 3.16 17.98
C ASN A 59 -13.18 3.34 17.02
N ALA A 60 -13.79 4.52 16.99
CA ALA A 60 -14.84 4.88 16.04
C ALA A 60 -14.27 5.55 14.78
N GLU A 61 -13.00 5.30 14.45
CA GLU A 61 -12.32 5.94 13.31
C GLU A 61 -13.05 5.78 11.97
N ASP A 62 -13.75 4.67 11.76
CA ASP A 62 -14.52 4.38 10.53
C ASP A 62 -15.94 5.00 10.52
N ASP A 63 -16.43 5.52 11.66
CA ASP A 63 -17.76 6.12 11.80
C ASP A 63 -17.71 7.48 12.50
N ILE A 64 -17.59 8.53 11.68
CA ILE A 64 -17.56 9.94 12.13
C ILE A 64 -18.75 10.28 13.03
N LYS A 65 -19.94 9.72 12.78
CA LYS A 65 -21.14 10.05 13.58
C LYS A 65 -21.06 9.41 14.95
N LEU A 66 -20.54 8.19 15.05
CA LEU A 66 -20.31 7.53 16.31
C LEU A 66 -19.20 8.24 17.11
N ALA A 67 -18.09 8.59 16.45
CA ALA A 67 -17.00 9.34 17.06
C ALA A 67 -17.47 10.71 17.59
N ASP A 68 -18.26 11.47 16.81
CA ASP A 68 -18.83 12.74 17.26
C ASP A 68 -19.74 12.53 18.48
N ARG A 69 -20.58 11.50 18.52
CA ARG A 69 -21.39 11.20 19.73
C ARG A 69 -20.53 10.96 20.97
N HIS A 70 -19.47 10.16 20.86
CA HIS A 70 -18.54 9.91 21.97
C HIS A 70 -17.82 11.19 22.40
N TYR A 71 -17.39 11.99 21.43
CA TYR A 71 -16.78 13.30 21.67
C TYR A 71 -17.73 14.26 22.39
N GLN A 72 -18.99 14.39 21.95
CA GLN A 72 -19.97 15.26 22.61
C GLN A 72 -20.25 14.81 24.05
N VAL A 73 -20.28 13.50 24.32
CA VAL A 73 -20.43 12.97 25.69
C VAL A 73 -19.22 13.34 26.54
N ALA A 74 -18.01 13.13 26.03
CA ALA A 74 -16.77 13.43 26.75
C ALA A 74 -16.57 14.94 26.99
N LYS A 75 -16.96 15.77 26.01
CA LYS A 75 -16.88 17.24 26.09
C LYS A 75 -17.78 17.80 27.20
N ARG A 76 -18.92 17.17 27.48
CA ARG A 76 -19.80 17.58 28.60
C ARG A 76 -19.13 17.39 29.96
N THR A 77 -18.27 16.38 30.10
CA THR A 77 -17.60 16.09 31.38
C THR A 77 -16.24 16.76 31.50
N ASN A 78 -15.51 16.94 30.39
CA ASN A 78 -14.12 17.43 30.37
C ASN A 78 -13.91 18.51 29.30
N ALA A 79 -14.77 19.54 29.28
CA ALA A 79 -14.82 20.55 28.20
C ALA A 79 -13.51 21.30 27.89
N LYS A 80 -12.56 21.33 28.83
CA LYS A 80 -11.29 22.08 28.70
C LYS A 80 -10.10 21.18 28.37
N ASP A 81 -10.29 19.88 28.24
CA ASP A 81 -9.18 18.95 28.03
C ASP A 81 -8.77 18.94 26.54
N PRO A 82 -7.55 19.38 26.20
CA PRO A 82 -7.10 19.45 24.82
C PRO A 82 -6.97 18.07 24.15
N ARG A 83 -6.88 16.98 24.94
CA ARG A 83 -6.81 15.61 24.42
C ARG A 83 -8.10 15.19 23.70
N LEU A 84 -9.24 15.75 24.09
CA LEU A 84 -10.53 15.49 23.41
C LEU A 84 -10.56 16.08 22.01
N GLU A 85 -10.14 17.34 21.87
CA GLU A 85 -10.08 18.02 20.58
C GLU A 85 -9.06 17.34 19.67
N PHE A 86 -7.91 16.96 20.23
CA PHE A 86 -6.93 16.15 19.50
C PHE A 86 -7.49 14.80 19.00
N ALA A 87 -8.16 14.03 19.86
CA ALA A 87 -8.74 12.74 19.46
C ALA A 87 -9.81 12.89 18.36
N ALA A 88 -10.68 13.89 18.47
CA ALA A 88 -11.64 14.20 17.41
C ALA A 88 -10.96 14.64 16.11
N GLY A 89 -9.89 15.44 16.22
CA GLY A 89 -9.05 15.83 15.10
C GLY A 89 -8.41 14.65 14.38
N LEU A 90 -7.93 13.64 15.10
CA LEU A 90 -7.37 12.42 14.52
C LEU A 90 -8.41 11.62 13.73
N VAL A 91 -9.63 11.47 14.24
CA VAL A 91 -10.72 10.80 13.51
C VAL A 91 -11.02 11.54 12.20
N LEU A 92 -11.13 12.87 12.26
CA LEU A 92 -11.35 13.69 11.06
C LEU A 92 -10.17 13.60 10.07
N PHE A 93 -8.95 13.55 10.57
CA PHE A 93 -7.74 13.39 9.76
C PHE A 93 -7.72 12.05 9.02
N ASN A 94 -8.06 10.95 9.70
CA ASN A 94 -8.16 9.61 9.10
C ASN A 94 -9.26 9.52 8.04
N GLN A 95 -10.29 10.36 8.16
CA GLN A 95 -11.39 10.48 7.21
C GLN A 95 -11.13 11.52 6.11
N PHE A 96 -9.90 12.01 5.99
CA PHE A 96 -9.48 13.00 4.98
C PHE A 96 -10.21 14.36 5.07
N GLU A 97 -10.84 14.66 6.21
CA GLU A 97 -11.53 15.93 6.50
C GLU A 97 -10.55 16.96 7.07
N TYR A 98 -9.51 17.28 6.29
CA TYR A 98 -8.32 18.01 6.72
C TYR A 98 -8.58 19.39 7.32
N ASP A 99 -9.50 20.17 6.76
CA ASP A 99 -9.81 21.51 7.27
C ASP A 99 -10.47 21.45 8.66
N LYS A 100 -11.36 20.48 8.85
CA LYS A 100 -12.02 20.24 10.15
C LYS A 100 -11.00 19.70 11.16
N ALA A 101 -10.15 18.77 10.75
CA ALA A 101 -9.07 18.25 11.59
C ALA A 101 -8.13 19.37 12.06
N GLY A 102 -7.74 20.27 11.15
CA GLY A 102 -6.91 21.44 11.48
C GLY A 102 -7.55 22.34 12.53
N THR A 103 -8.86 22.61 12.41
CA THR A 103 -9.62 23.38 13.40
C THR A 103 -9.59 22.72 14.79
N GLN A 104 -9.72 21.39 14.84
CA GLN A 104 -9.66 20.65 16.11
C GLN A 104 -8.27 20.66 16.73
N PHE A 105 -7.23 20.45 15.92
CA PHE A 105 -5.86 20.52 16.42
C PHE A 105 -5.49 21.93 16.88
N GLU A 106 -5.92 22.97 16.16
CA GLU A 106 -5.72 24.36 16.59
C GLU A 106 -6.39 24.62 17.94
N THR A 107 -7.64 24.19 18.10
CA THR A 107 -8.37 24.29 19.37
C THR A 107 -7.64 23.56 20.50
N ALA A 108 -7.08 22.38 20.22
CA ALA A 108 -6.26 21.64 21.18
C ALA A 108 -4.95 22.36 21.56
N THR A 109 -4.36 23.15 20.65
CA THR A 109 -3.13 23.93 20.92
C THR A 109 -3.36 25.23 21.69
N VAL A 110 -4.55 25.85 21.58
CA VAL A 110 -4.85 27.16 22.19
C VAL A 110 -5.42 27.03 23.61
N ASN A 111 -5.88 25.84 24.01
CA ASN A 111 -6.58 25.66 25.28
C ASN A 111 -5.70 25.96 26.50
N GLN A 112 -6.18 26.85 27.38
CA GLN A 112 -5.37 27.66 28.31
C GLN A 112 -4.79 26.95 29.54
N GLN A 113 -5.08 25.67 29.77
CA GLN A 113 -4.70 25.01 31.04
C GLN A 113 -3.26 24.48 31.02
N ALA A 114 -2.85 23.84 29.94
CA ALA A 114 -1.51 23.31 29.74
C ALA A 114 -1.33 23.00 28.25
N ILE A 115 -0.10 23.09 27.76
CA ILE A 115 0.17 22.85 26.35
C ILE A 115 0.21 21.35 26.08
N TYR A 116 -0.49 20.94 25.02
CA TYR A 116 -0.51 19.56 24.54
C TYR A 116 0.28 19.44 23.23
N LEU A 117 1.55 19.06 23.34
CA LEU A 117 2.49 19.01 22.21
C LEU A 117 2.05 18.08 21.07
N PRO A 118 1.40 16.92 21.31
CA PRO A 118 0.90 16.07 20.24
C PRO A 118 -0.06 16.77 19.26
N ALA A 119 -0.86 17.73 19.74
CA ALA A 119 -1.72 18.51 18.85
C ALA A 119 -0.90 19.41 17.90
N SER A 120 0.17 20.03 18.39
CA SER A 120 1.09 20.82 17.54
C SER A 120 1.80 19.93 16.52
N GLN A 121 2.21 18.72 16.91
CA GLN A 121 2.80 17.74 15.99
C GLN A 121 1.82 17.34 14.89
N ALA A 122 0.56 17.06 15.24
CA ALA A 122 -0.48 16.73 14.27
C ALA A 122 -0.77 17.88 13.30
N ARG A 123 -0.75 19.14 13.75
CA ARG A 123 -0.85 20.32 12.87
C ARG A 123 0.29 20.40 11.86
N ILE A 124 1.52 20.16 12.31
CA ILE A 124 2.69 20.16 11.42
C ILE A 124 2.54 19.07 10.35
N VAL A 125 2.08 17.87 10.72
CA VAL A 125 1.81 16.78 9.77
C VAL A 125 0.70 17.16 8.80
N LEU A 126 -0.37 17.77 9.29
CA LEU A 126 -1.46 18.27 8.45
C LEU A 126 -0.94 19.27 7.41
N HIS A 127 -0.13 20.25 7.81
CA HIS A 127 0.45 21.22 6.88
C HIS A 127 1.39 20.59 5.87
N LEU A 128 2.16 19.57 6.28
CA LEU A 128 2.99 18.80 5.35
C LEU A 128 2.12 18.04 4.32
N MET A 129 1.04 17.40 4.75
CA MET A 129 0.08 16.71 3.87
C MET A 129 -0.64 17.66 2.91
N GLN A 130 -1.01 18.85 3.38
CA GLN A 130 -1.63 19.91 2.59
C GLN A 130 -0.62 20.69 1.72
N THR A 131 0.67 20.35 1.77
CA THR A 131 1.76 21.07 1.10
C THR A 131 1.88 22.56 1.48
N ASN A 132 1.36 22.96 2.65
CA ASN A 132 1.39 24.32 3.13
C ASN A 132 2.72 24.64 3.82
N ARG A 133 3.71 25.03 3.01
CA ARG A 133 5.10 25.28 3.44
C ARG A 133 5.22 26.35 4.52
N ASP A 134 4.57 27.48 4.33
CA ASP A 134 4.70 28.62 5.26
C ASP A 134 4.16 28.27 6.65
N ALA A 135 2.98 27.63 6.71
CA ALA A 135 2.39 27.18 7.96
C ALA A 135 3.24 26.08 8.62
N PHE A 136 3.78 25.14 7.84
CA PHE A 136 4.71 24.12 8.35
C PHE A 136 5.95 24.74 9.00
N LEU A 137 6.61 25.69 8.32
CA LEU A 137 7.81 26.35 8.84
C LEU A 137 7.49 27.14 10.12
N ALA A 138 6.37 27.85 10.13
CA ALA A 138 5.91 28.60 11.31
C ALA A 138 5.62 27.66 12.50
N ASP A 139 4.83 26.59 12.29
CA ASP A 139 4.42 25.69 13.36
C ASP A 139 5.59 24.85 13.90
N THR A 140 6.56 24.46 13.06
CA THR A 140 7.77 23.77 13.52
C THR A 140 8.66 24.65 14.40
N LEU A 141 8.86 25.94 14.03
CA LEU A 141 9.56 26.89 14.89
C LEU A 141 8.80 27.18 16.18
N ASN A 142 7.48 27.29 16.12
CA ASN A 142 6.65 27.47 17.30
C ASN A 142 6.78 26.27 18.25
N LEU A 143 6.66 25.04 17.74
CA LEU A 143 6.86 23.82 18.52
C LEU A 143 8.26 23.76 19.14
N THR A 144 9.28 24.20 18.41
CA THR A 144 10.67 24.25 18.90
C THR A 144 10.80 25.20 20.09
N LYS A 145 10.23 26.41 19.99
CA LYS A 145 10.21 27.39 21.08
C LYS A 145 9.45 26.88 22.29
N LEU A 146 8.30 26.25 22.05
CA LEU A 146 7.51 25.61 23.08
C LEU A 146 8.36 24.54 23.79
N ALA A 147 8.89 23.55 23.08
CA ALA A 147 9.69 22.49 23.70
C ALA A 147 10.96 22.98 24.44
N ALA A 148 11.49 24.16 24.08
CA ALA A 148 12.62 24.78 24.75
C ALA A 148 12.25 25.58 26.01
N ASP A 149 10.98 25.95 26.17
CA ASP A 149 10.53 26.77 27.30
C ASP A 149 10.31 25.93 28.56
N VAL A 150 11.20 26.13 29.53
CA VAL A 150 11.19 25.44 30.83
C VAL A 150 10.06 25.95 31.74
N GLN A 151 9.49 27.13 31.45
CA GLN A 151 8.43 27.73 32.27
C GLN A 151 7.02 27.27 31.88
N THR A 152 6.88 26.68 30.70
CA THR A 152 5.58 26.22 30.21
C THR A 152 5.15 24.94 30.92
N GLU A 153 3.89 24.89 31.33
CA GLU A 153 3.27 23.67 31.86
C GLU A 153 2.80 22.75 30.71
N TRP A 154 3.32 21.52 30.72
CA TRP A 154 3.03 20.48 29.75
C TRP A 154 2.11 19.40 30.33
N ILE A 155 1.24 18.83 29.49
CA ILE A 155 0.53 17.60 29.84
C ILE A 155 1.50 16.42 29.62
N GLY A 156 2.18 15.98 30.69
CA GLY A 156 3.18 14.89 30.66
C GLY A 156 4.63 15.39 30.71
N SER A 157 5.46 14.77 31.56
CA SER A 157 6.82 15.25 31.88
C SER A 157 7.84 15.11 30.74
N ASP A 158 7.68 14.09 29.89
CA ASP A 158 8.69 13.71 28.90
C ASP A 158 8.37 14.26 27.50
N GLN A 159 7.29 15.04 27.38
CA GLN A 159 6.80 15.53 26.11
C GLN A 159 7.77 16.49 25.39
N PRO A 160 8.49 17.41 26.05
CA PRO A 160 9.41 18.32 25.35
C PRO A 160 10.56 17.58 24.66
N GLN A 161 11.16 16.59 25.33
CA GLN A 161 12.23 15.75 24.78
C GLN A 161 11.72 14.89 23.62
N ALA A 162 10.55 14.27 23.79
CA ALA A 162 9.89 13.50 22.74
C ALA A 162 9.57 14.39 21.52
N ALA A 163 9.09 15.62 21.73
CA ALA A 163 8.79 16.57 20.67
C ALA A 163 10.05 17.03 19.92
N ALA A 164 11.16 17.28 20.63
CA ALA A 164 12.44 17.58 20.01
C ALA A 164 12.95 16.40 19.15
N GLY A 165 12.88 15.17 19.67
CA GLY A 165 13.23 13.96 18.92
C GLY A 165 12.36 13.77 17.69
N TRP A 166 11.05 13.96 17.83
CA TRP A 166 10.11 13.90 16.72
C TRP A 166 10.40 14.95 15.64
N LEU A 167 10.69 16.20 16.02
CA LEU A 167 11.12 17.25 15.08
C LEU A 167 12.39 16.82 14.33
N GLY A 168 13.32 16.13 15.00
CA GLY A 168 14.48 15.51 14.38
C GLY A 168 14.11 14.47 13.33
N GLU A 169 13.16 13.57 13.64
CA GLU A 169 12.65 12.59 12.68
C GLU A 169 12.03 13.29 11.44
N VAL A 170 11.25 14.36 11.63
CA VAL A 170 10.65 15.14 10.55
C VAL A 170 11.70 15.80 9.66
N MET A 171 12.71 16.46 10.25
CA MET A 171 13.75 17.12 9.46
C MET A 171 14.60 16.10 8.68
N ALA A 172 14.88 14.92 9.27
CA ALA A 172 15.57 13.84 8.56
C ALA A 172 14.72 13.26 7.41
N PHE A 173 13.40 13.19 7.55
CA PHE A 173 12.49 12.83 6.46
C PHE A 173 12.56 13.84 5.31
N LEU A 174 12.49 15.15 5.62
CA LEU A 174 12.55 16.20 4.60
C LEU A 174 13.90 16.25 3.88
N ALA A 175 14.97 15.78 4.52
CA ALA A 175 16.30 15.68 3.92
C ALA A 175 16.45 14.49 2.95
N LEU A 176 15.45 13.62 2.81
CA LEU A 176 15.52 12.51 1.86
C LEU A 176 15.50 13.02 0.40
N PRO A 177 16.33 12.49 -0.52
CA PRO A 177 16.45 13.00 -1.89
C PRO A 177 15.16 12.99 -2.72
N LYS A 178 14.16 12.18 -2.34
CA LYS A 178 12.89 12.05 -3.06
C LYS A 178 11.79 12.96 -2.49
N VAL A 179 12.06 13.72 -1.44
CA VAL A 179 11.08 14.57 -0.75
C VAL A 179 11.30 16.02 -1.18
N GLU A 180 10.51 16.48 -2.15
CA GLU A 180 10.62 17.84 -2.73
C GLU A 180 9.72 18.87 -2.01
N PHE A 181 9.65 18.79 -0.68
CA PHE A 181 8.81 19.72 0.09
C PHE A 181 9.47 21.09 0.27
N LEU A 182 10.78 21.14 0.52
CA LEU A 182 11.60 22.35 0.62
C LEU A 182 12.86 22.19 -0.24
N LYS A 183 13.44 23.30 -0.69
CA LYS A 183 14.76 23.23 -1.33
C LYS A 183 15.84 22.90 -0.30
N PRO A 184 16.96 22.24 -0.68
CA PRO A 184 18.03 21.89 0.26
C PRO A 184 18.56 23.09 1.07
N GLU A 185 18.69 24.25 0.43
CA GLU A 185 19.18 25.47 1.09
C GLU A 185 18.16 26.02 2.10
N GLU A 186 16.87 26.02 1.73
CA GLU A 186 15.77 26.46 2.61
C GLU A 186 15.64 25.52 3.81
N LEU A 187 15.74 24.21 3.60
CA LEU A 187 15.74 23.21 4.66
C LEU A 187 16.94 23.41 5.60
N SER A 188 18.14 23.62 5.06
CA SER A 188 19.34 23.84 5.88
C SER A 188 19.23 25.11 6.73
N GLN A 189 18.72 26.21 6.16
CA GLN A 189 18.48 27.45 6.91
C GLN A 189 17.44 27.22 8.02
N HIS A 190 16.38 26.49 7.74
CA HIS A 190 15.35 26.18 8.73
C HIS A 190 15.88 25.29 9.85
N GLU A 191 16.67 24.26 9.53
CA GLU A 191 17.33 23.40 10.53
C GLU A 191 18.22 24.22 11.46
N GLN A 192 18.96 25.21 10.94
CA GLN A 192 19.77 26.11 11.76
C GLN A 192 18.91 26.95 12.72
N GLN A 193 17.77 27.46 12.26
CA GLN A 193 16.84 28.22 13.12
C GLN A 193 16.25 27.35 14.23
N VAL A 194 15.83 26.12 13.89
CA VAL A 194 15.33 25.14 14.86
C VAL A 194 16.42 24.81 15.89
N GLN A 195 17.63 24.49 15.43
CA GLN A 195 18.75 24.15 16.33
C GLN A 195 19.14 25.32 17.23
N ALA A 196 19.13 26.55 16.72
CA ALA A 196 19.44 27.75 17.50
C ALA A 196 18.38 28.08 18.56
N ALA A 197 17.12 27.69 18.34
CA ALA A 197 16.03 27.89 19.30
C ALA A 197 15.99 26.81 20.39
N LEU A 198 16.61 25.64 20.18
CA LEU A 198 16.64 24.56 21.16
C LEU A 198 17.72 24.78 22.23
N SER A 199 17.43 24.33 23.45
CA SER A 199 18.45 24.23 24.50
C SER A 199 19.45 23.10 24.18
N PRO A 200 20.69 23.12 24.72
CA PRO A 200 21.69 22.08 24.45
C PRO A 200 21.20 20.65 24.70
N THR A 201 20.40 20.45 25.75
CA THR A 201 19.77 19.16 26.05
C THR A 201 18.76 18.75 24.99
N MET A 202 17.95 19.67 24.47
CA MET A 202 16.97 19.37 23.43
C MET A 202 17.61 19.12 22.06
N VAL A 203 18.75 19.78 21.76
CA VAL A 203 19.55 19.48 20.56
C VAL A 203 20.02 18.02 20.55
N LEU A 204 20.35 17.45 21.71
CA LEU A 204 20.70 16.02 21.82
C LEU A 204 19.52 15.14 21.37
N TYR A 205 18.31 15.37 21.90
CA TYR A 205 17.12 14.60 21.53
C TYR A 205 16.76 14.78 20.06
N TRP A 206 16.82 16.00 19.54
CA TRP A 206 16.62 16.27 18.12
C TRP A 206 17.60 15.49 17.23
N THR A 207 18.87 15.47 17.60
CA THR A 207 19.90 14.69 16.88
C THR A 207 19.63 13.18 16.95
N LEU A 208 19.24 12.67 18.12
CA LEU A 208 18.85 11.27 18.29
C LEU A 208 17.62 10.92 17.42
N GLY A 209 16.67 11.84 17.30
CA GLY A 209 15.54 11.75 16.38
C GLY A 209 15.98 11.57 14.94
N LYS A 210 16.87 12.44 14.43
CA LYS A 210 17.44 12.32 13.07
C LYS A 210 18.07 10.95 12.84
N GLN A 211 18.89 10.48 13.79
CA GLN A 211 19.54 9.17 13.70
C GLN A 211 18.55 8.01 13.75
N LYS A 212 17.52 8.09 14.60
CA LYS A 212 16.45 7.08 14.71
C LYS A 212 15.69 6.96 13.40
N PHE A 213 15.32 8.08 12.78
CA PHE A 213 14.69 8.08 11.45
C PHE A 213 15.59 7.44 10.40
N GLN A 214 16.86 7.83 10.33
CA GLN A 214 17.81 7.28 9.36
C GLN A 214 17.93 5.75 9.48
N ARG A 215 18.03 5.21 10.71
CA ARG A 215 18.07 3.75 10.94
C ARG A 215 16.79 3.07 10.47
N LYS A 216 15.61 3.63 10.78
CA LYS A 216 14.32 3.09 10.32
C LYS A 216 14.23 3.11 8.79
N TYR A 217 14.68 4.19 8.16
CA TYR A 217 14.66 4.34 6.71
C TYR A 217 15.58 3.34 6.00
N GLU A 218 16.81 3.14 6.48
CA GLU A 218 17.71 2.13 5.91
C GLU A 218 17.16 0.71 6.08
N ALA A 219 16.58 0.40 7.24
CA ALA A 219 15.94 -0.90 7.47
C ALA A 219 14.78 -1.14 6.48
N PHE A 220 13.93 -0.13 6.28
CA PHE A 220 12.82 -0.17 5.33
C PHE A 220 13.29 -0.30 3.87
N LYS A 221 14.38 0.38 3.51
CA LYS A 221 14.96 0.29 2.16
C LYS A 221 15.44 -1.13 1.88
N LEU A 222 16.13 -1.77 2.84
CA LEU A 222 16.54 -3.17 2.73
C LEU A 222 15.35 -4.11 2.57
N GLU A 223 14.27 -3.89 3.33
CA GLU A 223 13.03 -4.67 3.22
C GLU A 223 12.40 -4.53 1.82
N ILE A 224 12.32 -3.31 1.28
CA ILE A 224 11.84 -3.09 -0.09
C ILE A 224 12.73 -3.82 -1.11
N GLU A 225 14.05 -3.72 -0.98
CA GLU A 225 15.00 -4.38 -1.89
C GLU A 225 14.84 -5.90 -1.85
N GLU A 226 14.65 -6.48 -0.66
CA GLU A 226 14.37 -7.90 -0.49
C GLU A 226 13.04 -8.30 -1.14
N GLN A 227 11.96 -7.56 -0.89
CA GLN A 227 10.65 -7.83 -1.51
C GLN A 227 10.71 -7.73 -3.04
N GLN A 228 11.43 -6.74 -3.58
CA GLN A 228 11.63 -6.61 -5.03
C GLN A 228 12.40 -7.81 -5.61
N GLN A 229 13.43 -8.27 -4.91
CA GLN A 229 14.19 -9.45 -5.33
C GLN A 229 13.32 -10.72 -5.29
N GLN A 230 12.53 -10.92 -4.23
CA GLN A 230 11.61 -12.06 -4.14
C GLN A 230 10.58 -12.06 -5.27
N VAL A 231 10.02 -10.89 -5.61
CA VAL A 231 9.10 -10.75 -6.75
C VAL A 231 9.80 -11.08 -8.07
N LYS A 232 11.04 -10.62 -8.26
CA LYS A 232 11.84 -10.93 -9.45
C LYS A 232 12.10 -12.43 -9.58
N ASP A 233 12.55 -13.08 -8.51
CA ASP A 233 12.81 -14.52 -8.48
C ASP A 233 11.53 -15.33 -8.76
N GLN A 234 10.38 -14.86 -8.25
CA GLN A 234 9.08 -15.48 -8.53
C GLN A 234 8.68 -15.35 -10.00
N ILE A 235 8.93 -14.19 -10.62
CA ILE A 235 8.69 -13.96 -12.05
C ILE A 235 9.60 -14.87 -12.89
N GLU A 236 10.90 -14.94 -12.57
CA GLU A 236 11.86 -15.80 -13.27
C GLU A 236 11.49 -17.28 -13.15
N SER A 237 11.23 -17.78 -11.94
CA SER A 237 10.79 -19.16 -11.72
C SER A 237 9.51 -19.51 -12.49
N THR A 238 8.57 -18.57 -12.55
CA THR A 238 7.31 -18.77 -13.29
C THR A 238 7.54 -18.76 -14.80
N SER A 239 8.42 -17.90 -15.29
CA SER A 239 8.85 -17.85 -16.69
C SER A 239 9.53 -19.14 -17.11
N ASP A 240 10.46 -19.66 -16.31
CA ASP A 240 11.17 -20.91 -16.59
C ASP A 240 10.23 -22.11 -16.62
N LYS A 241 9.32 -22.21 -15.65
CA LYS A 241 8.27 -23.25 -15.65
C LYS A 241 7.38 -23.15 -16.88
N ARG A 242 7.04 -21.95 -17.33
CA ARG A 242 6.23 -21.73 -18.54
C ARG A 242 7.00 -22.16 -19.79
N THR A 243 8.26 -21.77 -19.91
CA THR A 243 9.13 -22.12 -21.05
C THR A 243 9.33 -23.64 -21.13
N SER A 244 9.64 -24.29 -20.01
CA SER A 244 9.76 -25.75 -19.93
C SER A 244 8.46 -26.47 -20.38
N ARG A 245 7.29 -26.01 -19.91
CA ARG A 245 5.99 -26.55 -20.36
C ARG A 245 5.75 -26.34 -21.86
N LEU A 246 6.18 -25.22 -22.43
CA LEU A 246 6.07 -24.95 -23.86
C LEU A 246 6.98 -25.87 -24.68
N ASP A 247 8.20 -26.12 -24.21
CA ASP A 247 9.15 -27.03 -24.85
C ASP A 247 8.66 -28.49 -24.80
N GLU A 248 8.13 -28.95 -23.67
CA GLU A 248 7.49 -30.26 -23.57
C GLU A 248 6.31 -30.39 -24.55
N ARG A 249 5.47 -29.35 -24.65
CA ARG A 249 4.35 -29.32 -25.62
C ARG A 249 4.85 -29.35 -27.06
N ARG A 250 5.90 -28.60 -27.40
CA ARG A 250 6.51 -28.62 -28.73
C ARG A 250 7.03 -30.01 -29.08
N LYS A 251 7.74 -30.67 -28.17
CA LYS A 251 8.22 -32.06 -28.35
C LYS A 251 7.05 -33.03 -28.58
N LYS A 252 5.97 -32.92 -27.80
CA LYS A 252 4.76 -33.75 -27.98
C LYS A 252 4.10 -33.52 -29.35
N ILE A 253 3.98 -32.26 -29.78
CA ILE A 253 3.42 -31.93 -31.10
C ILE A 253 4.28 -32.52 -32.23
N GLU A 254 5.60 -32.44 -32.15
CA GLU A 254 6.47 -33.00 -33.19
C GLU A 254 6.38 -34.54 -33.24
N GLN A 255 6.30 -35.20 -32.08
CA GLN A 255 6.04 -36.64 -32.01
C GLN A 255 4.68 -37.03 -32.62
N GLN A 256 3.62 -36.26 -32.34
CA GLN A 256 2.30 -36.48 -32.92
C GLN A 256 2.28 -36.25 -34.44
N LYS A 257 3.03 -35.27 -34.93
CA LYS A 257 3.17 -34.98 -36.35
C LYS A 257 3.91 -36.11 -37.06
N GLU A 258 4.98 -36.62 -36.46
CA GLU A 258 5.74 -37.75 -36.99
C GLU A 258 4.92 -39.04 -37.00
N SER A 259 4.16 -39.33 -35.94
CA SER A 259 3.25 -40.48 -35.92
C SER A 259 2.13 -40.34 -36.94
N ALA A 260 1.51 -39.16 -37.06
CA ALA A 260 0.49 -38.89 -38.08
C ALA A 260 1.04 -39.05 -39.51
N ARG A 261 2.28 -38.64 -39.78
CA ARG A 261 2.96 -38.86 -41.07
C ARG A 261 3.13 -40.34 -41.37
N ARG A 262 3.58 -41.13 -40.40
CA ARG A 262 3.73 -42.59 -40.55
C ARG A 262 2.40 -43.27 -40.81
N SER A 263 1.38 -42.97 -40.00
CA SER A 263 0.03 -43.49 -40.22
C SER A 263 -0.52 -43.08 -41.58
N ALA A 264 -0.33 -41.84 -42.02
CA ALA A 264 -0.76 -41.40 -43.35
C ALA A 264 -0.06 -42.17 -44.49
N ALA A 265 1.24 -42.47 -44.35
CA ALA A 265 1.98 -43.29 -45.32
C ALA A 265 1.48 -44.74 -45.35
N GLU A 266 1.17 -45.32 -44.19
CA GLU A 266 0.57 -46.65 -44.07
C GLU A 266 -0.82 -46.70 -44.72
N TRP A 267 -1.68 -45.71 -44.44
CA TRP A 267 -3.01 -45.59 -45.05
C TRP A 267 -2.94 -45.45 -46.57
N ARG A 268 -2.00 -44.65 -47.09
CA ARG A 268 -1.75 -44.56 -48.55
C ARG A 268 -1.38 -45.92 -49.13
N THR A 269 -0.45 -46.63 -48.49
CA THR A 269 -0.01 -47.96 -48.94
C THR A 269 -1.16 -48.98 -48.93
N LEU A 270 -2.02 -48.94 -47.92
CA LEU A 270 -3.23 -49.79 -47.84
C LEU A 270 -4.24 -49.44 -48.92
N TYR A 271 -4.48 -48.14 -49.14
CA TYR A 271 -5.37 -47.63 -50.18
C TYR A 271 -4.91 -48.04 -51.57
N ASP A 272 -3.63 -47.86 -51.89
CA ASP A 272 -3.05 -48.25 -53.18
C ASP A 272 -3.20 -49.76 -53.44
N LYS A 273 -2.92 -50.59 -52.42
CA LYS A 273 -3.15 -52.05 -52.49
C LYS A 273 -4.62 -52.40 -52.73
N GLN A 274 -5.55 -51.69 -52.10
CA GLN A 274 -6.98 -51.91 -52.28
C GLN A 274 -7.43 -51.50 -53.68
N MET A 275 -6.99 -50.33 -54.16
CA MET A 275 -7.25 -49.85 -55.51
C MET A 275 -6.73 -50.81 -56.58
N ASP A 276 -5.53 -51.38 -56.41
CA ASP A 276 -4.99 -52.39 -57.31
C ASP A 276 -5.79 -53.69 -57.32
N LYS A 277 -6.26 -54.14 -56.15
CA LYS A 277 -7.18 -55.30 -56.05
C LYS A 277 -8.50 -55.02 -56.77
N THR A 278 -9.09 -53.85 -56.55
CA THR A 278 -10.33 -53.43 -57.20
C THR A 278 -10.16 -53.31 -58.72
N LYS A 279 -9.07 -52.70 -59.21
CA LYS A 279 -8.74 -52.65 -60.65
C LYS A 279 -8.62 -54.05 -61.26
N LYS A 280 -7.95 -54.99 -60.57
CA LYS A 280 -7.84 -56.39 -61.00
C LYS A 280 -9.19 -57.12 -61.02
N GLN A 281 -10.09 -56.83 -60.08
CA GLN A 281 -11.45 -57.38 -60.09
C GLN A 281 -12.29 -56.78 -61.21
N LEU A 282 -12.22 -55.46 -61.40
CA LEU A 282 -12.95 -54.76 -62.45
C LEU A 282 -12.52 -55.24 -63.85
N SER A 283 -11.22 -55.45 -64.08
CA SER A 283 -10.73 -56.02 -65.34
C SER A 283 -11.07 -57.50 -65.55
N ARG A 284 -11.32 -58.26 -64.47
CA ARG A 284 -11.89 -59.62 -64.58
C ARG A 284 -13.36 -59.55 -64.96
N ILE A 285 -14.16 -58.78 -64.22
CA ILE A 285 -15.59 -58.59 -64.50
C ILE A 285 -15.82 -58.05 -65.91
N GLN A 286 -14.99 -57.10 -66.37
CA GLN A 286 -15.07 -56.57 -67.72
C GLN A 286 -14.76 -57.63 -68.78
N ARG A 287 -13.76 -58.50 -68.55
CA ARG A 287 -13.49 -59.63 -69.43
C ARG A 287 -14.65 -60.62 -69.47
N ASP A 288 -15.18 -60.98 -68.30
CA ASP A 288 -16.33 -61.88 -68.17
C ASP A 288 -17.57 -61.30 -68.88
N TYR A 289 -17.83 -60.00 -68.72
CA TYR A 289 -18.90 -59.28 -69.42
C TYR A 289 -18.72 -59.35 -70.95
N THR A 290 -17.52 -59.03 -71.46
CA THR A 290 -17.25 -59.10 -72.91
C THR A 290 -17.36 -60.53 -73.47
N ALA A 291 -17.00 -61.54 -72.68
CA ALA A 291 -17.16 -62.95 -73.03
C ALA A 291 -18.65 -63.34 -73.09
N LEU A 292 -19.44 -62.92 -72.10
CA LEU A 292 -20.89 -63.12 -72.11
C LEU A 292 -21.56 -62.38 -73.27
N GLU A 293 -21.14 -61.15 -73.58
CA GLU A 293 -21.67 -60.38 -74.71
C GLU A 293 -21.37 -61.05 -76.06
N THR A 294 -20.16 -61.60 -76.23
CA THR A 294 -19.81 -62.36 -77.44
C THR A 294 -20.57 -63.67 -77.56
N VAL A 295 -20.81 -64.37 -76.44
CA VAL A 295 -21.69 -65.56 -76.41
C VAL A 295 -23.14 -65.18 -76.75
N ALA A 296 -23.66 -64.09 -76.17
CA ALA A 296 -25.00 -63.60 -76.46
C ALA A 296 -25.17 -63.21 -77.94
N LYS A 297 -24.20 -62.51 -78.54
CA LYS A 297 -24.17 -62.20 -79.98
C LYS A 297 -24.14 -63.47 -80.85
N ARG A 298 -23.47 -64.54 -80.41
CA ARG A 298 -23.47 -65.84 -81.12
C ARG A 298 -24.80 -66.60 -81.01
N LEU A 299 -25.57 -66.37 -79.95
CA LEU A 299 -26.86 -67.05 -79.72
C LEU A 299 -28.06 -66.28 -80.29
N SER A 300 -27.89 -64.99 -80.60
CA SER A 300 -28.95 -64.11 -81.11
C SER A 300 -28.88 -63.81 -82.60
N GLY A 301 -27.87 -64.32 -83.30
CA GLY A 301 -27.75 -64.32 -84.77
C GLY A 301 -27.78 -65.74 -85.30
#